data_AF-A0A845Z5D8-F1
#
_entry.id   AF-A0A845Z5D8-F1
#
_cell.length_a   1.000
_cell.length_b   1.000
_cell.length_c   1.000
_cell.angle_alpha   90.00
_cell.angle_beta   90.00
_cell.angle_gamma   90.00
#
_symmetry.space_group_name_H-M   'P 1'
#
loop_
_entity.id
_entity.type
_entity.pdbx_description
1 polymer ?
#
loop_
_entity_poly.entity_id
_entity_poly.type
_entity_poly.pdbx_seq_one_letter_code
_entity_poly.pdbx_strand_id
1 'polypeptide(L)'
;ACEKAMEFFTAVHKQCSGDIEAVTIEILEDRLAKKEKIHGFGHPMFKVDSRNPRLRSIISEIDMRSDFIKIYDITAEFLKEKRGIYPNIDSISAAVFLSLGMRPPYGTGLFLCSRTSAMVAHILEQKDKPPFGATSEEIRKWFGPFAVGVK
;
A
#
# COMPACT_ATOMS: atom_id res chain seq x y z
N ALA A 1 -2.35 -5.69 1.46
CA ALA A 1 -2.26 -4.59 2.45
C ALA A 1 -3.31 -3.51 2.18
N CYS A 2 -3.48 -3.10 0.91
CA CYS A 2 -4.55 -2.17 0.51
C CYS A 2 -5.94 -2.55 1.03
N GLU A 3 -6.41 -3.78 0.83
CA GLU A 3 -7.71 -4.24 1.37
C GLU A 3 -7.86 -4.02 2.89
N LYS A 4 -6.83 -4.36 3.67
CA LYS A 4 -6.84 -4.14 5.12
C LYS A 4 -6.82 -2.67 5.52
N ALA A 5 -6.15 -1.82 4.75
CA ALA A 5 -6.23 -0.37 4.92
C ALA A 5 -7.65 0.15 4.58
N MET A 6 -8.29 -0.40 3.54
CA MET A 6 -9.67 -0.05 3.20
C MET A 6 -10.65 -0.49 4.30
N GLU A 7 -10.49 -1.69 4.85
CA GLU A 7 -11.27 -2.17 6.01
C GLU A 7 -11.12 -1.24 7.21
N PHE A 8 -9.88 -0.83 7.51
CA PHE A 8 -9.59 0.10 8.60
C PHE A 8 -10.30 1.44 8.40
N PHE A 9 -10.12 2.10 7.25
CA PHE A 9 -10.76 3.38 6.97
C PHE A 9 -12.28 3.29 6.93
N THR A 10 -12.83 2.18 6.41
CA THR A 10 -14.28 1.92 6.45
C THR A 10 -14.77 1.77 7.89
N ALA A 11 -14.00 1.10 8.76
CA ALA A 11 -14.37 0.94 10.16
C ALA A 11 -14.37 2.28 10.91
N VAL A 12 -13.36 3.12 10.68
CA VAL A 12 -13.29 4.49 11.22
C VAL A 12 -14.48 5.31 10.74
N HIS A 13 -14.74 5.33 9.43
CA HIS A 13 -15.84 6.09 8.84
C HIS A 13 -17.22 5.66 9.40
N LYS A 14 -17.43 4.35 9.59
CA LYS A 14 -18.67 3.83 10.20
C LYS A 14 -18.87 4.22 11.67
N GLN A 15 -17.79 4.41 12.41
CA GLN A 15 -17.83 4.82 13.82
C GLN A 15 -17.91 6.34 13.96
N CYS A 16 -17.73 7.09 12.87
CA CYS A 16 -17.81 8.54 12.87
C CYS A 16 -19.26 9.01 13.04
N SER A 17 -19.62 9.39 14.27
CA SER A 17 -20.93 9.98 14.61
C SER A 17 -20.90 11.51 14.74
N GLY A 18 -19.75 12.14 14.45
CA GLY A 18 -19.52 13.56 14.67
C GLY A 18 -18.25 14.05 13.99
N ASP A 19 -17.33 14.63 14.75
CA ASP A 19 -16.05 15.11 14.23
C ASP A 19 -15.14 13.93 13.84
N ILE A 20 -14.86 13.83 12.54
CA ILE A 20 -14.04 12.78 11.95
C ILE A 20 -12.61 12.77 12.49
N GLU A 21 -12.07 13.94 12.83
CA GLU A 21 -10.71 14.07 13.33
C GLU A 21 -10.60 13.47 14.73
N ALA A 22 -11.45 13.95 15.65
CA ALA A 22 -11.50 13.45 17.02
C ALA A 22 -11.72 11.93 17.08
N VAL A 23 -12.70 11.41 16.32
CA VAL A 23 -12.99 9.97 16.28
C VAL A 23 -11.82 9.17 15.69
N THR A 24 -11.17 9.67 14.63
CA THR A 24 -10.01 8.99 14.04
C THR A 24 -8.86 8.92 15.04
N ILE A 25 -8.56 10.02 15.74
CA ILE A 25 -7.50 10.07 16.75
C ILE A 25 -7.79 9.11 17.90
N GLU A 26 -9.01 9.09 18.43
CA GLU A 26 -9.42 8.19 19.51
C GLU A 26 -9.20 6.71 19.15
N ILE A 27 -9.65 6.31 17.94
CA ILE A 27 -9.47 4.94 17.45
C ILE A 27 -7.97 4.60 17.29
N LEU A 28 -7.17 5.56 16.82
CA LEU A 28 -5.72 5.36 16.66
C LEU A 28 -5.03 5.21 18.01
N GLU A 29 -5.39 6.00 19.00
CA GLU A 29 -4.86 5.89 20.37
C GLU A 29 -5.18 4.53 21.00
N ASP A 30 -6.43 4.07 20.91
CA ASP A 30 -6.84 2.75 21.41
C ASP A 30 -6.06 1.62 20.72
N ARG A 31 -5.94 1.65 19.39
CA ARG A 31 -5.17 0.65 18.63
C ARG A 31 -3.69 0.65 19.02
N LEU A 32 -3.08 1.83 19.21
CA LEU A 32 -1.69 1.93 19.64
C LEU A 32 -1.51 1.41 21.07
N ALA A 33 -2.45 1.66 21.97
CA ALA A 33 -2.42 1.14 23.34
C ALA A 33 -2.48 -0.40 23.35
N LYS A 34 -3.29 -0.98 22.47
CA LYS A 34 -3.39 -2.43 22.24
C LYS A 34 -2.24 -3.03 21.42
N LYS A 35 -1.29 -2.21 20.98
CA LYS A 35 -0.16 -2.59 20.09
C LYS A 35 -0.62 -3.25 18.79
N GLU A 36 -1.80 -2.86 18.31
CA GLU A 36 -2.33 -3.35 17.04
C GLU A 36 -1.61 -2.74 15.85
N LYS A 37 -1.47 -3.52 14.79
CA LYS A 37 -0.87 -3.05 13.54
C LYS A 37 -1.90 -2.26 12.72
N ILE A 38 -1.53 -1.03 12.35
CA ILE A 38 -2.30 -0.20 11.44
C ILE A 38 -1.82 -0.48 10.02
N HIS A 39 -2.68 -1.08 9.20
CA HIS A 39 -2.33 -1.50 7.84
C HIS A 39 -2.26 -0.30 6.90
N GLY A 40 -1.33 -0.35 5.93
CA GLY A 40 -1.08 0.76 4.99
C GLY A 40 -0.06 1.79 5.49
N PHE A 41 0.54 1.55 6.67
CA PHE A 41 1.55 2.41 7.27
C PHE A 41 2.82 1.62 7.57
N GLY A 42 3.96 2.25 7.34
CA GLY A 42 5.29 1.64 7.40
C GLY A 42 5.69 0.95 6.10
N HIS A 43 6.99 0.96 5.83
CA HIS A 43 7.58 0.30 4.68
C HIS A 43 8.89 -0.40 5.12
N PRO A 44 9.15 -1.65 4.68
CA PRO A 44 10.31 -2.41 5.14
C PRO A 44 11.65 -1.83 4.65
N MET A 45 11.64 -1.20 3.47
CA MET A 45 12.86 -0.71 2.80
C MET A 45 13.01 0.82 2.80
N PHE A 46 11.92 1.56 3.02
CA PHE A 46 11.89 3.01 2.82
C PHE A 46 11.36 3.66 4.08
N LYS A 47 11.93 4.80 4.47
CA LYS A 47 11.34 5.61 5.54
C LYS A 47 10.11 6.37 5.04
N VAL A 48 10.18 6.91 3.82
CA VAL A 48 9.11 7.67 3.17
C VAL A 48 8.91 7.11 1.77
N ASP A 49 7.67 6.78 1.42
CA ASP A 49 7.33 6.29 0.08
C ASP A 49 7.26 7.46 -0.91
N SER A 50 8.13 7.45 -1.93
CA SER A 50 8.24 8.52 -2.92
C SER A 50 7.02 8.65 -3.83
N ARG A 51 6.13 7.64 -3.86
CA ARG A 51 4.93 7.64 -4.70
C ARG A 51 3.79 8.44 -4.08
N ASN A 52 3.76 8.55 -2.75
CA ASN A 52 2.68 9.23 -2.04
C ASN A 52 2.56 10.72 -2.39
N PRO A 53 3.65 11.51 -2.45
CA PRO A 53 3.58 12.90 -2.89
C PRO A 53 2.97 13.07 -4.29
N ARG A 54 3.33 12.20 -5.24
CA ARG A 54 2.78 12.26 -6.60
C ARG A 54 1.29 11.98 -6.63
N LEU A 55 0.84 10.93 -5.95
CA LEU A 55 -0.58 10.62 -5.85
C LEU A 55 -1.37 11.71 -5.13
N ARG A 56 -0.77 12.33 -4.10
CA ARG A 56 -1.39 13.46 -3.42
C ARG A 56 -1.54 14.69 -4.32
N SER A 57 -0.55 14.96 -5.18
CA SER A 57 -0.66 15.99 -6.22
C SER A 57 -1.86 15.72 -7.12
N ILE A 58 -2.02 14.48 -7.60
CA ILE A 58 -3.13 14.11 -8.49
C ILE A 58 -4.48 14.29 -7.78
N ILE A 59 -4.61 13.83 -6.51
CA ILE A 59 -5.83 14.03 -5.70
C ILE A 59 -6.18 15.52 -5.59
N SER A 60 -5.17 16.37 -5.39
CA SER A 60 -5.32 17.82 -5.34
C SER A 60 -5.71 18.43 -6.69
N GLU A 61 -5.09 17.99 -7.78
CA GLU A 61 -5.34 18.46 -9.15
C GLU A 61 -6.78 18.19 -9.59
N ILE A 62 -7.36 17.07 -9.16
CA ILE A 62 -8.75 16.69 -9.48
C ILE A 62 -9.76 17.15 -8.41
N ASP A 63 -9.32 17.91 -7.40
CA ASP A 63 -10.12 18.36 -6.25
C ASP A 63 -10.95 17.23 -5.60
N MET A 64 -10.34 16.04 -5.45
CA MET A 64 -11.03 14.90 -4.84
C MET A 64 -11.17 15.11 -3.34
N ARG A 65 -12.40 15.41 -2.91
CA ARG A 65 -12.79 15.58 -1.50
C ARG A 65 -13.61 14.39 -1.03
N SER A 66 -13.13 13.72 0.00
CA SER A 66 -13.83 12.61 0.64
C SER A 66 -13.41 12.48 2.10
N ASP A 67 -14.30 11.98 2.93
CA ASP A 67 -14.01 11.63 4.31
C ASP A 67 -12.87 10.61 4.41
N PHE A 68 -12.74 9.69 3.44
CA PHE A 68 -11.63 8.72 3.42
C PHE A 68 -10.27 9.37 3.16
N ILE A 69 -10.24 10.44 2.35
CA ILE A 69 -9.03 11.24 2.15
C ILE A 69 -8.65 11.97 3.45
N LYS A 70 -9.64 12.54 4.16
CA LYS A 70 -9.41 13.17 5.48
C LYS A 70 -8.89 12.17 6.51
N ILE A 71 -9.53 10.99 6.64
CA ILE A 71 -9.10 9.93 7.55
C ILE A 71 -7.65 9.53 7.26
N TYR A 72 -7.29 9.40 5.98
CA TYR A 72 -5.92 9.12 5.57
C TYR A 72 -4.95 10.21 6.03
N ASP A 73 -5.27 11.49 5.80
CA ASP A 73 -4.41 12.61 6.16
C ASP A 73 -4.18 12.69 7.67
N ILE A 74 -5.27 12.61 8.46
CA ILE A 74 -5.22 12.60 9.93
C ILE A 74 -4.38 11.42 10.44
N THR A 75 -4.60 10.22 9.89
CA THR A 75 -3.85 9.03 10.30
C THR A 75 -2.37 9.15 9.95
N ALA A 76 -2.04 9.70 8.78
CA ALA A 76 -0.66 9.89 8.34
C ALA A 76 0.08 10.88 9.22
N GLU A 77 -0.54 11.99 9.59
CA GLU A 77 0.03 12.99 10.49
C GLU A 77 0.21 12.41 11.91
N PHE A 78 -0.83 11.82 12.47
CA PHE A 78 -0.80 11.24 13.82
C PHE A 78 0.30 10.17 13.98
N LEU A 79 0.41 9.23 13.03
CA LEU A 79 1.42 8.16 13.10
C LEU A 79 2.83 8.66 12.83
N LYS A 80 2.99 9.69 12.00
CA LYS A 80 4.27 10.35 11.80
C LYS A 80 4.74 11.00 13.10
N GLU A 81 3.88 11.72 13.80
CA GLU A 81 4.23 12.41 15.05
C GLU A 81 4.48 11.43 16.21
N LYS A 82 3.57 10.48 16.43
CA LYS A 82 3.64 9.58 17.61
C LYS A 82 4.67 8.47 17.46
N ARG A 83 4.93 8.00 16.23
CA ARG A 83 5.73 6.79 15.96
C ARG A 83 6.80 6.97 14.88
N GLY A 84 6.83 8.09 14.16
CA GLY A 84 7.73 8.25 13.01
C GLY A 84 7.41 7.31 11.85
N ILE A 85 6.17 6.81 11.77
CA ILE A 85 5.73 5.87 10.73
C ILE A 85 4.98 6.65 9.65
N TYR A 86 5.34 6.40 8.39
CA TYR A 86 4.78 7.08 7.22
C TYR A 86 3.80 6.17 6.48
N PRO A 87 2.82 6.75 5.75
CA PRO A 87 1.98 5.97 4.85
C PRO A 87 2.82 5.31 3.75
N ASN A 88 2.41 4.12 3.33
CA ASN A 88 2.91 3.50 2.11
C ASN A 88 1.90 3.69 0.96
N ILE A 89 2.22 3.17 -0.22
CA ILE A 89 1.33 3.24 -1.39
C ILE A 89 -0.07 2.63 -1.16
N ASP A 90 -0.19 1.60 -0.32
CA ASP A 90 -1.45 0.91 -0.08
C ASP A 90 -2.47 1.78 0.66
N SER A 91 -2.03 2.64 1.59
CA SER A 91 -2.95 3.52 2.36
C SER A 91 -3.54 4.63 1.49
N ILE A 92 -2.71 5.36 0.72
CA ILE A 92 -3.24 6.39 -0.16
C ILE A 92 -4.15 5.79 -1.24
N SER A 93 -3.79 4.60 -1.75
CA SER A 93 -4.63 3.88 -2.71
C SER A 93 -5.97 3.46 -2.08
N ALA A 94 -5.95 2.98 -0.83
CA ALA A 94 -7.16 2.61 -0.11
C ALA A 94 -8.11 3.80 0.06
N ALA A 95 -7.57 4.97 0.43
CA ALA A 95 -8.36 6.19 0.57
C ALA A 95 -9.01 6.60 -0.76
N VAL A 96 -8.24 6.56 -1.86
CA VAL A 96 -8.76 6.84 -3.22
C VAL A 96 -9.83 5.83 -3.64
N PHE A 97 -9.59 4.54 -3.48
CA PHE A 97 -10.56 3.51 -3.88
C PHE A 97 -11.88 3.62 -3.12
N LEU A 98 -11.82 3.86 -1.81
CA LEU A 98 -13.03 4.11 -1.03
C LEU A 98 -13.74 5.39 -1.47
N SER A 99 -12.99 6.44 -1.78
CA SER A 99 -13.54 7.70 -2.31
C SER A 99 -14.25 7.52 -3.66
N LEU A 100 -13.84 6.52 -4.45
CA LEU A 100 -14.48 6.12 -5.71
C LEU A 100 -15.66 5.15 -5.50
N GLY A 101 -16.06 4.86 -4.25
CA GLY A 101 -17.18 3.97 -3.93
C GLY A 101 -16.85 2.48 -3.97
N MET A 102 -15.56 2.12 -4.03
CA MET A 102 -15.14 0.72 -4.03
C MET A 102 -15.20 0.13 -2.61
N ARG A 103 -15.51 -1.16 -2.52
CA ARG A 103 -15.49 -1.94 -1.27
C ARG A 103 -14.12 -2.60 -1.02
N PRO A 104 -13.75 -2.91 0.23
CA PRO A 104 -12.42 -3.47 0.54
C PRO A 104 -11.96 -4.66 -0.31
N PRO A 105 -12.80 -5.67 -0.65
CA PRO A 105 -12.37 -6.81 -1.47
C PRO A 105 -11.83 -6.42 -2.86
N TYR A 106 -12.23 -5.27 -3.41
CA TYR A 106 -11.74 -4.82 -4.71
C TYR A 106 -10.28 -4.34 -4.67
N GLY A 107 -9.76 -3.93 -3.50
CA GLY A 107 -8.37 -3.51 -3.36
C GLY A 107 -7.40 -4.64 -3.73
N THR A 108 -7.70 -5.87 -3.32
CA THR A 108 -6.94 -7.06 -3.71
C THR A 108 -7.09 -7.38 -5.20
N GLY A 109 -8.31 -7.25 -5.75
CA GLY A 109 -8.57 -7.48 -7.17
C GLY A 109 -7.79 -6.54 -8.09
N LEU A 110 -7.84 -5.23 -7.83
CA LEU A 110 -7.10 -4.22 -8.62
C LEU A 110 -5.59 -4.38 -8.50
N PHE A 111 -5.10 -4.69 -7.30
CA PHE A 111 -3.68 -5.01 -7.10
C PHE A 111 -3.27 -6.22 -7.95
N LEU A 112 -4.08 -7.28 -7.98
CA LEU A 112 -3.76 -8.47 -8.75
C LEU A 112 -3.74 -8.17 -10.24
N CYS A 113 -4.76 -7.50 -10.78
CA CYS A 113 -4.81 -7.12 -12.21
C CYS A 113 -3.57 -6.32 -12.64
N SER A 114 -3.21 -5.28 -11.89
CA SER A 114 -2.03 -4.47 -12.18
C SER A 114 -0.71 -5.24 -12.00
N ARG A 115 -0.65 -6.16 -11.03
CA ARG A 115 0.53 -6.99 -10.81
C ARG A 115 0.71 -8.03 -11.91
N THR A 116 -0.37 -8.60 -12.44
CA THR A 116 -0.30 -9.58 -13.53
C THR A 116 0.36 -9.00 -14.77
N SER A 117 0.03 -7.77 -15.19
CA SER A 117 0.68 -7.14 -16.34
C SER A 117 2.18 -6.92 -16.10
N ALA A 118 2.57 -6.50 -14.89
CA ALA A 118 3.98 -6.36 -14.51
C ALA A 118 4.72 -7.71 -14.50
N MET A 119 4.09 -8.78 -14.00
CA MET A 119 4.65 -10.13 -14.02
C MET A 119 4.86 -10.63 -15.45
N VAL A 120 3.88 -10.41 -16.34
CA VAL A 120 4.01 -10.76 -17.76
C VAL A 120 5.15 -9.99 -18.42
N ALA A 121 5.25 -8.68 -18.16
CA ALA A 121 6.35 -7.85 -18.66
C ALA A 121 7.71 -8.40 -18.19
N HIS A 122 7.87 -8.71 -16.90
CA HIS A 122 9.11 -9.28 -16.38
C HIS A 122 9.45 -10.64 -17.00
N ILE A 123 8.46 -11.50 -17.27
CA ILE A 123 8.70 -12.77 -17.97
C ILE A 123 9.24 -12.53 -19.38
N LEU A 124 8.70 -11.54 -20.11
CA LEU A 124 9.18 -11.20 -21.45
C LEU A 124 10.58 -10.58 -21.39
N GLU A 125 10.83 -9.64 -20.46
CA GLU A 125 12.15 -9.03 -20.27
C GLU A 125 13.23 -10.08 -19.93
N GLN A 126 12.90 -11.09 -19.13
CA GLN A 126 13.82 -12.17 -18.78
C GLN A 126 14.16 -13.08 -19.97
N LYS A 127 13.29 -13.18 -20.98
CA LYS A 127 13.61 -13.94 -22.21
C LYS A 127 14.71 -13.24 -23.01
N ASP A 128 14.66 -11.92 -23.09
CA ASP A 128 15.63 -11.14 -23.87
C ASP A 128 16.90 -10.79 -23.08
N LYS A 129 16.77 -10.69 -21.75
CA LYS A 129 17.86 -10.36 -20.82
C LYS A 129 17.90 -11.39 -19.69
N PRO A 130 18.34 -12.62 -19.98
CA PRO A 130 18.37 -13.66 -18.99
C PRO A 130 19.38 -13.28 -17.89
N PRO A 131 19.09 -13.60 -16.60
CA PRO A 131 19.96 -13.23 -15.50
C PRO A 131 21.37 -13.84 -15.66
N PHE A 132 22.36 -13.27 -14.97
CA PHE A 132 23.75 -13.73 -15.10
C PHE A 132 23.87 -15.25 -14.91
N GLY A 133 24.54 -15.90 -15.86
CA GLY A 133 24.73 -17.35 -15.86
C GLY A 133 23.50 -18.17 -16.23
N ALA A 134 22.39 -17.53 -16.60
CA ALA A 134 21.21 -18.24 -17.03
C ALA A 134 21.40 -19.00 -18.34
N THR A 135 22.36 -18.64 -19.17
CA THR A 135 22.74 -19.37 -20.39
C THR A 135 23.91 -20.32 -20.20
N SER A 136 24.57 -20.32 -19.04
CA SER A 136 25.73 -21.16 -18.74
C SER A 136 25.30 -22.42 -18.00
N GLU A 137 25.61 -23.58 -18.57
CA GLU A 137 25.31 -24.87 -17.97
C GLU A 137 26.05 -25.09 -16.63
N GLU A 138 27.29 -24.59 -16.51
CA GLU A 138 28.06 -24.66 -15.26
C GLU A 138 27.45 -23.80 -14.16
N ILE A 139 27.04 -22.57 -14.49
CA ILE A 139 26.45 -21.66 -13.51
C ILE A 139 25.07 -22.18 -13.06
N ARG A 140 24.29 -22.79 -13.96
CA ARG A 140 23.04 -23.50 -13.62
C ARG A 140 23.26 -24.64 -12.62
N LYS A 141 24.37 -25.37 -12.68
CA LYS A 141 24.69 -26.43 -11.70
C LYS A 141 24.98 -25.85 -10.32
N TRP A 142 25.65 -24.70 -10.25
CA TRP A 142 25.97 -24.02 -8.99
C TRP A 142 24.72 -23.40 -8.33
N PHE A 143 23.84 -22.80 -9.14
CA PHE A 143 22.63 -22.13 -8.64
C PHE A 143 21.38 -23.00 -8.66
N GLY A 144 21.42 -24.22 -9.22
CA GLY A 144 20.30 -25.16 -9.26
C GLY A 144 19.61 -25.46 -7.91
N PRO A 145 20.31 -25.43 -6.76
CA PRO A 145 19.67 -25.53 -5.44
C PRO A 145 18.87 -24.29 -5.02
N PHE A 146 19.13 -23.13 -5.64
CA PHE A 146 18.49 -21.86 -5.33
C PHE A 146 17.43 -21.56 -6.40
N ALA A 147 16.21 -21.19 -5.99
CA ALA A 147 15.15 -20.79 -6.90
C ALA A 147 15.39 -19.39 -7.49
N VAL A 148 16.54 -19.18 -8.11
CA VAL A 148 16.77 -18.06 -9.03
C VAL A 148 16.22 -18.52 -10.37
N GLY A 149 15.31 -17.77 -10.99
CA GLY A 149 14.48 -18.14 -12.14
C GLY A 149 15.25 -18.46 -13.43
N VAL A 150 16.11 -19.47 -13.37
CA VAL A 150 16.93 -20.01 -14.44
C VAL A 150 16.49 -21.46 -14.62
N LYS A 151 15.49 -21.68 -15.47
CA LYS A 151 15.25 -23.00 -16.06
C LYS A 151 15.59 -22.90 -17.55
#